data_AF-A0A8S8YJU0-F1
#
_entry.id   AF-A0A8S8YJU0-F1
#
_cell.length_a   1.000
_cell.length_b   1.000
_cell.length_c   1.000
_cell.angle_alpha   90.00
_cell.angle_beta   90.00
_cell.angle_gamma   90.00
#
_symmetry.space_group_name_H-M   'P 1'
#
loop_
_entity.id
_entity.type
_entity.pdbx_description
1 polymer ?
#
loop_
_entity_poly.entity_id
_entity_poly.type
_entity_poly.pdbx_seq_one_letter_code
_entity_poly.pdbx_strand_id
1 'polypeptide(L)'
;MIAGYEEKATQYRSGPTPFQVRGRGFSVETTTQSLAHTSIPKVALPNFAGAGDLLGWLRREKYRELPLHRWSFPFKRADELPTRMFAGEGPASRTNKRFHYLSKGEDYARLSTAFDSVTLYGRDPHTRPDIYGKVGESGSASTL
;
A
#
# COMPACT_ATOMS: atom_id res chain seq x y z
N MET A 1 11.95 -26.84 -6.91
CA MET A 1 11.04 -25.71 -7.27
C MET A 1 9.60 -26.16 -7.51
N ILE A 2 9.37 -27.23 -8.28
CA ILE A 2 8.02 -27.75 -8.58
C ILE A 2 7.41 -28.50 -7.37
N ALA A 3 8.25 -29.24 -6.62
CA ALA A 3 7.82 -29.92 -5.40
C ALA A 3 7.23 -28.92 -4.37
N GLY A 4 5.98 -29.18 -3.97
CA GLY A 4 5.19 -28.33 -3.06
C GLY A 4 4.35 -27.23 -3.75
N TYR A 5 4.39 -27.12 -5.08
CA TYR A 5 3.54 -26.16 -5.80
C TYR A 5 2.05 -26.52 -5.66
N GLU A 6 1.69 -27.77 -5.95
CA GLU A 6 0.30 -28.25 -5.88
C GLU A 6 -0.29 -28.11 -4.48
N GLU A 7 0.48 -28.41 -3.44
CA GLU A 7 0.05 -28.27 -2.05
C GLU A 7 -0.27 -26.81 -1.70
N LYS A 8 0.61 -25.87 -2.07
CA LYS A 8 0.36 -24.43 -1.90
C LYS A 8 -0.79 -23.93 -2.78
N ALA A 9 -0.93 -24.46 -3.99
CA ALA A 9 -2.00 -24.10 -4.90
C ALA A 9 -3.36 -24.51 -4.36
N THR A 10 -3.46 -25.73 -3.82
CA THR A 10 -4.64 -26.19 -3.10
C THR A 10 -4.89 -25.33 -1.87
N GLN A 11 -3.87 -25.05 -1.06
CA GLN A 11 -3.99 -24.23 0.14
C GLN A 11 -4.60 -22.83 -0.14
N TYR A 12 -4.14 -22.15 -1.20
CA TYR A 12 -4.70 -20.85 -1.58
C TYR A 12 -6.12 -20.93 -2.18
N ARG A 13 -6.53 -22.09 -2.70
CA ARG A 13 -7.88 -22.34 -3.24
C ARG A 13 -8.87 -22.84 -2.18
N SER A 14 -8.38 -23.50 -1.11
CA SER A 14 -9.21 -24.20 -0.14
C SER A 14 -9.71 -23.33 1.03
N GLY A 15 -9.11 -22.16 1.28
CA GLY A 15 -9.57 -21.22 2.30
C GLY A 15 -8.48 -20.75 3.28
N PRO A 16 -8.77 -20.55 4.57
CA PRO A 16 -7.92 -19.79 5.48
C PRO A 16 -6.51 -20.38 5.58
N THR A 17 -5.52 -19.55 5.27
CA THR A 17 -4.11 -19.93 5.31
C THR A 17 -3.43 -19.25 6.50
N PRO A 18 -2.87 -20.02 7.46
CA PRO A 18 -2.07 -19.43 8.53
C PRO A 18 -0.72 -18.99 7.97
N PHE A 19 -0.26 -17.81 8.37
CA PHE A 19 1.10 -17.36 8.13
C PHE A 19 1.66 -16.66 9.37
N GLN A 20 2.98 -16.68 9.51
CA GLN A 20 3.66 -16.02 10.62
C GLN A 20 4.43 -14.80 10.13
N VAL A 21 4.28 -13.69 10.83
CA VAL A 21 5.08 -12.47 10.62
C VAL A 21 5.71 -12.11 11.96
N ARG A 22 7.04 -12.10 12.01
CA ARG A 22 7.80 -11.73 13.23
C ARG A 22 7.37 -12.51 14.48
N GLY A 23 7.10 -13.82 14.34
CA GLY A 23 6.70 -14.70 15.44
C GLY A 23 5.23 -14.59 15.89
N ARG A 24 4.43 -13.74 15.25
CA ARG A 24 2.97 -13.66 15.48
C ARG A 24 2.23 -14.42 14.37
N GLY A 25 1.30 -15.28 14.77
CA GLY A 25 0.43 -16.03 13.86
C GLY A 25 -0.75 -15.18 13.39
N PHE A 26 -0.98 -15.18 12.08
CA PHE A 26 -2.14 -14.54 11.45
C PHE A 26 -2.84 -15.58 10.59
N SER A 27 -4.18 -15.53 10.55
CA SER A 27 -5.00 -16.32 9.63
C SER A 27 -5.68 -15.37 8.65
N VAL A 28 -5.55 -15.63 7.35
CA VAL A 28 -6.21 -14.84 6.31
C VAL A 28 -7.05 -15.75 5.43
N GLU A 29 -8.31 -15.36 5.25
CA GLU A 29 -9.20 -15.95 4.24
C GLU A 29 -8.60 -15.74 2.85
N THR A 30 -8.33 -16.82 2.12
CA THR A 30 -7.73 -16.73 0.78
C THR A 30 -8.75 -16.62 -0.33
N THR A 31 -10.04 -16.74 -0.03
CA THR A 31 -11.13 -16.64 -1.01
C THR A 31 -12.10 -15.53 -0.64
N THR A 32 -12.75 -14.96 -1.66
CA THR A 32 -13.83 -13.99 -1.52
C THR A 32 -15.00 -14.43 -2.38
N GLN A 33 -16.21 -14.43 -1.82
CA GLN A 33 -17.42 -14.78 -2.58
C GLN A 33 -17.88 -13.59 -3.43
N SER A 34 -18.10 -13.81 -4.72
CA SER A 34 -18.67 -12.81 -5.62
C SER A 34 -20.19 -12.70 -5.44
N LEU A 35 -20.80 -11.64 -6.02
CA LEU A 35 -22.26 -11.50 -6.07
C LEU A 35 -22.96 -12.66 -6.79
N ALA A 36 -22.24 -13.37 -7.67
CA ALA A 36 -22.73 -14.57 -8.37
C ALA A 36 -22.42 -15.87 -7.59
N HIS A 37 -22.11 -15.77 -6.30
CA HIS A 37 -21.76 -16.89 -5.42
C HIS A 37 -20.53 -17.71 -5.86
N THR A 38 -19.69 -17.18 -6.75
CA THR A 38 -18.44 -17.83 -7.15
C THR A 38 -17.36 -17.52 -6.12
N SER A 39 -16.62 -18.54 -5.69
CA SER A 39 -15.45 -18.38 -4.83
C SER A 39 -14.25 -17.92 -5.66
N ILE A 40 -13.78 -16.69 -5.41
CA ILE A 40 -12.64 -16.09 -6.13
C ILE A 40 -11.40 -16.12 -5.21
N PRO A 41 -10.30 -16.79 -5.61
CA PRO A 41 -9.07 -16.78 -4.82
C PRO A 41 -8.38 -15.41 -4.89
N LYS A 42 -7.88 -14.93 -3.75
CA LYS A 42 -7.07 -13.70 -3.64
C LYS A 42 -5.72 -13.82 -4.34
N VAL A 43 -5.20 -15.05 -4.47
CA VAL A 43 -3.96 -15.36 -5.20
C VAL A 43 -4.27 -16.36 -6.31
N ALA A 44 -4.24 -15.89 -7.55
CA ALA A 44 -4.45 -16.74 -8.73
C ALA A 44 -3.14 -17.39 -9.16
N LEU A 45 -3.00 -18.69 -8.89
CA LEU A 45 -1.88 -19.51 -9.34
C LEU A 45 -2.21 -20.23 -10.66
N PRO A 46 -1.26 -20.35 -11.60
CA PRO A 46 -1.51 -20.94 -12.91
C PRO A 46 -1.90 -22.43 -12.85
N ASN A 47 -2.69 -22.88 -13.82
CA ASN A 47 -3.07 -24.30 -14.01
C ASN A 47 -2.37 -24.88 -15.24
N PHE A 48 -1.04 -24.82 -15.29
CA PHE A 48 -0.30 -25.39 -16.42
C PHE A 48 -0.31 -26.92 -16.36
N ALA A 49 -0.60 -27.56 -17.50
CA ALA A 49 -0.48 -29.01 -17.64
C ALA A 49 0.98 -29.46 -17.75
N GLY A 50 1.87 -28.61 -18.30
CA GLY A 50 3.28 -28.90 -18.53
C GLY A 50 4.19 -28.48 -17.37
N ALA A 51 5.03 -29.41 -16.90
CA ALA A 51 6.03 -29.12 -15.86
C ALA A 51 7.09 -28.09 -16.30
N GLY A 52 7.40 -28.03 -17.60
CA GLY A 52 8.32 -27.04 -18.18
C GLY A 52 7.79 -25.61 -18.10
N ASP A 53 6.51 -25.42 -18.45
CA ASP A 53 5.84 -24.12 -18.38
C ASP A 53 5.72 -23.63 -16.93
N LEU A 54 5.38 -24.54 -16.02
CA LEU A 54 5.35 -24.26 -14.59
C LEU A 54 6.73 -23.83 -14.08
N LEU A 55 7.79 -24.56 -14.41
CA LEU A 55 9.15 -24.19 -14.01
C LEU A 55 9.57 -22.83 -14.60
N GLY A 56 9.25 -22.58 -15.87
CA GLY A 56 9.52 -21.31 -16.54
C GLY A 56 8.80 -20.14 -15.87
N TRP A 57 7.56 -20.32 -15.43
CA TRP A 57 6.82 -19.32 -14.65
C TRP A 57 7.43 -19.12 -13.26
N LEU A 58 7.71 -20.21 -12.52
CA LEU A 58 8.29 -20.16 -11.17
C LEU A 58 9.64 -19.43 -11.14
N ARG A 59 10.47 -19.59 -12.19
CA ARG A 59 11.77 -18.92 -12.31
C ARG A 59 11.64 -17.44 -12.65
N ARG A 60 10.73 -17.07 -13.55
CA ARG A 60 10.47 -15.67 -13.92
C ARG A 60 9.89 -14.89 -12.75
N GLU A 61 8.91 -15.48 -12.09
CA GLU A 61 8.15 -14.86 -11.01
C GLU A 61 8.79 -15.09 -9.63
N LYS A 62 10.02 -15.62 -9.53
CA LYS A 62 10.73 -15.89 -8.26
C LYS A 62 9.81 -16.39 -7.12
N TYR A 63 8.87 -17.29 -7.43
CA TYR A 63 7.74 -17.66 -6.56
C TYR A 63 8.15 -18.20 -5.20
N ARG A 64 9.41 -18.67 -5.07
CA ARG A 64 9.79 -19.50 -3.95
C ARG A 64 10.42 -18.76 -2.76
N GLU A 65 11.21 -17.71 -2.95
CA GLU A 65 12.13 -17.31 -1.85
C GLU A 65 12.65 -15.86 -1.88
N LEU A 66 12.27 -15.00 -2.83
CA LEU A 66 12.80 -13.63 -2.89
C LEU A 66 11.68 -12.58 -2.92
N PRO A 67 11.59 -11.70 -1.90
CA PRO A 67 10.49 -10.74 -1.72
C PRO A 67 10.68 -9.50 -2.62
N LEU A 68 11.01 -9.71 -3.89
CA LEU A 68 11.56 -8.65 -4.74
C LEU A 68 10.68 -8.24 -5.91
N HIS A 69 9.77 -9.10 -6.38
CA HIS A 69 9.08 -8.84 -7.66
C HIS A 69 7.59 -8.46 -7.51
N ARG A 70 6.94 -8.78 -6.39
CA ARG A 70 5.50 -8.48 -6.22
C ARG A 70 5.14 -7.85 -4.89
N TRP A 71 5.56 -8.42 -3.75
CA TRP A 71 5.18 -7.91 -2.42
C TRP A 71 6.20 -8.29 -1.34
N SER A 72 6.39 -7.41 -0.35
CA SER A 72 7.18 -7.70 0.87
C SER A 72 6.44 -8.64 1.84
N PHE A 73 5.12 -8.81 1.65
CA PHE A 73 4.25 -9.64 2.49
C PHE A 73 3.46 -10.64 1.63
N PRO A 74 3.12 -11.84 2.17
CA PRO A 74 2.38 -12.87 1.43
C PRO A 74 0.93 -12.48 1.12
N PHE A 75 0.31 -11.68 1.98
CA PHE A 75 -1.05 -11.17 1.81
C PHE A 75 -1.11 -9.68 2.12
N LYS A 76 -2.05 -8.97 1.47
CA LYS A 76 -2.39 -7.60 1.88
C LYS A 76 -3.06 -7.62 3.25
N ARG A 77 -2.73 -6.63 4.06
CA ARG A 77 -3.40 -6.37 5.33
C ARG A 77 -4.88 -6.03 5.08
N ALA A 78 -5.75 -6.61 5.90
CA ALA A 78 -7.20 -6.37 5.87
C ALA A 78 -7.63 -5.26 6.82
N ASP A 79 -6.78 -4.97 7.81
CA ASP A 79 -6.99 -4.03 8.91
C ASP A 79 -6.76 -2.56 8.52
N GLU A 80 -6.01 -2.29 7.46
CA GLU A 80 -5.63 -0.92 7.13
C GLU A 80 -5.57 -0.68 5.62
N LEU A 81 -6.43 0.21 5.14
CA LEU A 81 -6.36 0.67 3.76
C LEU A 81 -5.05 1.45 3.55
N PRO A 82 -4.29 1.20 2.46
CA PRO A 82 -3.05 1.91 2.16
C PRO A 82 -3.25 3.38 1.78
N THR A 83 -4.50 3.86 1.81
CA THR A 83 -4.88 5.22 1.44
C THR A 83 -4.10 6.24 2.27
N ARG A 84 -3.49 7.19 1.59
CA ARG A 84 -2.72 8.28 2.18
C ARG A 84 -2.97 9.54 1.37
N MET A 85 -3.82 10.41 1.89
CA MET A 85 -4.22 11.63 1.19
C MET A 85 -3.24 12.76 1.51
N PHE A 86 -2.84 13.50 0.48
CA PHE A 86 -1.96 14.66 0.62
C PHE A 86 -2.77 15.89 1.01
N ALA A 87 -2.24 16.69 1.93
CA ALA A 87 -2.71 18.03 2.24
C ALA A 87 -1.53 18.99 2.39
N GLY A 88 -1.70 20.21 1.90
CA GLY A 88 -0.70 21.26 1.99
C GLY A 88 -1.17 22.45 1.16
N GLU A 89 -1.73 23.45 1.83
CA GLU A 89 -2.13 24.70 1.20
C GLU A 89 -2.22 25.79 2.28
N GLY A 90 -1.56 26.92 2.04
CA GLY A 90 -1.58 28.08 2.93
C GLY A 90 -0.92 27.83 4.29
N PRO A 91 -1.41 28.45 5.38
CA PRO A 91 -0.80 28.30 6.70
C PRO A 91 -1.05 26.91 7.30
N ALA A 92 -0.24 26.54 8.28
CA ALA A 92 -0.34 25.27 9.01
C ALA A 92 -1.77 25.00 9.54
N SER A 93 -2.48 26.04 9.99
CA SER A 93 -3.87 25.91 10.49
C SER A 93 -4.86 25.43 9.43
N ARG A 94 -4.72 25.87 8.17
CA ARG A 94 -5.57 25.45 7.05
C ARG A 94 -5.27 24.01 6.64
N THR A 95 -3.99 23.67 6.58
CA THR A 95 -3.54 22.29 6.30
C THR A 95 -3.99 21.32 7.41
N ASN A 96 -3.95 21.74 8.68
CA ASN A 96 -4.45 20.93 9.79
C ASN A 96 -5.97 20.67 9.73
N LYS A 97 -6.77 21.69 9.38
CA LYS A 97 -8.21 21.50 9.14
C LYS A 97 -8.46 20.48 8.03
N ARG A 98 -7.64 20.50 6.96
CA ARG A 98 -7.74 19.53 5.87
C ARG A 98 -7.38 18.12 6.34
N PHE A 99 -6.37 17.94 7.21
CA PHE A 99 -6.06 16.63 7.78
C PHE A 99 -7.24 16.05 8.57
N HIS A 100 -7.84 16.83 9.48
CA HIS A 100 -9.01 16.37 10.22
C HIS A 100 -10.20 16.01 9.32
N TYR A 101 -10.37 16.73 8.22
CA TYR A 101 -11.39 16.42 7.23
C TYR A 101 -11.09 15.10 6.49
N LEU A 102 -9.85 14.91 6.02
CA LEU A 102 -9.46 13.74 5.24
C LEU A 102 -9.34 12.46 6.08
N SER A 103 -9.03 12.56 7.36
CA SER A 103 -8.93 11.42 8.27
C SER A 103 -10.25 11.11 9.00
N LYS A 104 -11.35 11.79 8.65
CA LYS A 104 -12.63 11.63 9.37
C LYS A 104 -13.22 10.25 9.08
N GLY A 105 -13.32 9.42 10.13
CA GLY A 105 -13.89 8.07 10.03
C GLY A 105 -12.89 6.98 9.67
N GLU A 106 -11.60 7.31 9.57
CA GLU A 106 -10.53 6.33 9.43
C GLU A 106 -10.02 5.93 10.82
N ASP A 107 -9.85 4.62 11.06
CA ASP A 107 -9.32 4.10 12.34
C ASP A 107 -7.84 4.49 12.55
N TYR A 108 -7.11 4.73 11.45
CA TYR A 108 -5.70 5.08 11.46
C TYR A 108 -5.42 6.30 10.57
N ALA A 109 -4.95 7.40 11.18
CA ALA A 109 -4.65 8.64 10.45
C ALA A 109 -3.26 8.59 9.79
N ARG A 110 -3.21 8.34 8.48
CA ARG A 110 -1.98 8.42 7.67
C ARG A 110 -1.88 9.77 6.97
N LEU A 111 -1.16 10.70 7.59
CA LEU A 111 -1.00 12.07 7.07
C LEU A 111 0.17 12.17 6.08
N SER A 112 -0.07 12.83 4.94
CA SER A 112 0.96 13.25 3.99
C SER A 112 0.91 14.77 3.81
N THR A 113 2.02 15.45 4.13
CA THR A 113 2.13 16.90 4.03
C THR A 113 2.84 17.29 2.74
N ALA A 114 2.28 18.26 2.00
CA ALA A 114 2.97 18.97 0.93
C ALA A 114 3.43 20.34 1.45
N PHE A 115 4.64 20.75 1.08
CA PHE A 115 5.23 22.03 1.49
C PHE A 115 5.32 22.98 0.29
N ASP A 116 5.19 24.27 0.58
CA ASP A 116 5.34 25.31 -0.44
C ASP A 116 6.80 25.39 -0.93
N SER A 117 7.02 26.04 -2.07
CA SER A 117 8.37 26.15 -2.63
C SER A 117 9.34 26.86 -1.67
N VAL A 118 8.89 27.86 -0.92
CA VAL A 118 9.72 28.62 0.02
C VAL A 118 10.28 27.71 1.12
N THR A 119 9.43 26.91 1.75
CA THR A 119 9.82 25.92 2.76
C THR A 119 10.71 24.82 2.16
N LEU A 120 10.40 24.33 0.95
CA LEU A 120 11.19 23.29 0.29
C LEU A 120 12.63 23.74 -0.02
N TYR A 121 12.85 25.04 -0.26
CA TYR A 121 14.18 25.61 -0.47
C TYR A 121 14.86 26.09 0.82
N GLY A 122 14.30 25.78 2.00
CA GLY A 122 14.86 26.16 3.29
C GLY A 122 14.94 27.67 3.49
N ARG A 123 13.97 28.41 2.93
CA ARG A 123 13.89 29.87 3.05
C ARG A 123 12.79 30.25 4.02
N ASP A 124 13.01 31.34 4.74
CA ASP A 124 11.97 31.94 5.57
C ASP A 124 11.03 32.82 4.72
N PRO A 125 9.75 32.91 5.09
CA PRO A 125 8.81 33.84 4.48
C PRO A 125 9.35 35.27 4.54
N HIS A 126 9.27 35.98 3.43
CA HIS A 126 9.73 37.36 3.34
C HIS A 126 8.75 38.21 2.52
N THR A 127 8.66 39.49 2.84
CA THR A 127 7.89 40.50 2.09
C THR A 127 8.46 40.80 0.70
N ARG A 128 9.58 40.17 0.31
CA ARG A 128 10.21 40.39 -0.99
C ARG A 128 9.29 39.79 -2.05
N PRO A 129 8.92 40.51 -3.13
CA PRO A 129 7.85 40.07 -4.03
C PRO A 129 8.03 38.67 -4.66
N ASP A 130 9.27 38.25 -4.89
CA ASP A 130 9.64 36.93 -5.44
C ASP A 130 9.45 35.76 -4.45
N ILE A 131 9.43 36.05 -3.16
CA ILE A 131 9.18 35.09 -2.06
C ILE A 131 7.72 35.18 -1.62
N TYR A 132 7.22 36.39 -1.38
CA TYR A 132 5.88 36.64 -0.82
C TYR A 132 4.78 35.96 -1.61
N GLY A 133 4.83 36.04 -2.95
CA GLY A 133 3.84 35.41 -3.83
C GLY A 133 3.93 33.88 -3.90
N LYS A 134 4.89 33.25 -3.23
CA LYS A 134 5.10 31.79 -3.21
C LYS A 134 4.91 31.17 -1.82
N VAL A 135 4.72 32.00 -0.78
CA VAL A 135 4.49 31.53 0.59
C VAL A 135 3.08 30.95 0.69
N GLY A 136 2.97 29.70 1.10
CA GLY A 136 1.69 28.98 1.24
C GLY A 136 1.04 28.59 -0.08
N GLU A 137 1.70 28.85 -1.21
CA GLU A 137 1.22 28.44 -2.53
C GLU A 137 1.67 27.03 -2.87
N SER A 138 0.75 26.23 -3.42
CA SER A 138 0.97 24.82 -3.80
C SER A 138 1.50 23.93 -2.67
N GLY A 139 1.33 24.34 -1.41
CA GLY A 139 1.85 23.62 -0.25
C GLY A 139 1.61 24.38 1.04
N SER A 140 1.89 23.72 2.17
CA SER A 140 1.85 24.37 3.47
C SER A 140 3.13 25.16 3.73
N ALA A 141 2.99 26.37 4.28
CA ALA A 141 4.11 27.13 4.82
C ALA A 141 4.33 26.72 6.29
N SER A 142 5.54 26.24 6.63
CA SER A 142 5.84 25.77 7.98
C SER A 142 6.32 26.86 8.95
N THR A 143 6.71 28.03 8.43
CA THR A 143 7.44 29.06 9.19
C THR A 143 6.65 30.37 9.33
N LEU A 144 5.32 30.28 9.44
CA LEU A 144 4.45 31.43 9.76
C LEU A 144 3.96 31.38 11.20
#